data_AF-A0A841CII4-F1
#
_entry.id   AF-A0A841CII4-F1
#
_cell.length_a   1.000
_cell.length_b   1.000
_cell.length_c   1.000
_cell.angle_alpha   90.00
_cell.angle_beta   90.00
_cell.angle_gamma   90.00
#
_symmetry.space_group_name_H-M   'P 1'
#
loop_
_entity.id
_entity.type
_entity.pdbx_description
1 polymer ?
#
loop_
_entity_poly.entity_id
_entity_poly.type
_entity_poly.pdbx_seq_one_letter_code
_entity_poly.pdbx_strand_id
1 'polypeptide(L)'
;MKPALLAALTRSRSLSEAQLRGVVTAVASVQPSLLVELARRDDVEDGLRRHLLHEAPSYLVVDLLALWPAEPDLVRVATEAHGALPDLVAYCGSRGWPAAAVESAALLDWTDVRQAAELWTRQVSGRMPDAIRVALVEAALVERGATPEFSSLTEIEQHETIKRLGRERSARNDVAWSLMEGHPDLWVDLARDGGQATRIRRILLTRPEELTDEVLLACLPEVLTEELRGEEFAAGERLRTAARHAARWPRLRRLAPEAFERLVHEVVADGWAPVDDYLGPQWEEIAALAELSSDAPLLAQAVAAAANGPSDYRLQEPDELDKWFAWRAAAMEALTGNPLVSRSDLIAVVPALDERALEAVLRRADGDLRTVCVEHLTRIRQEAEERLPKYIEVPSDDELATLDDPEAELRAHLRHLKTRAAQRDTTVDGLLRCRFTTPEILGALPAYRVLESTEQAEQVACLVAEACGTSEERWRSLAEDLETPPTRTMTFAAWLERLRTT
;
A
#
# COMPACT_ATOMS: atom_id res chain seq x y z
N MET A 1 -16.65 50.20 -29.04
CA MET A 1 -16.82 50.26 -30.52
C MET A 1 -17.94 49.28 -30.89
N LYS A 2 -18.94 49.68 -31.69
CA LYS A 2 -20.25 48.99 -31.73
C LYS A 2 -20.16 47.62 -32.44
N PRO A 3 -20.75 46.53 -31.90
CA PRO A 3 -20.87 45.22 -32.57
C PRO A 3 -21.38 45.30 -34.03
N ALA A 4 -22.31 46.22 -34.27
CA ALA A 4 -22.85 46.50 -35.61
C ALA A 4 -21.79 47.01 -36.62
N LEU A 5 -20.77 47.75 -36.17
CA LEU A 5 -19.68 48.22 -37.03
C LEU A 5 -18.76 47.04 -37.41
N LEU A 6 -18.43 46.18 -36.46
CA LEU A 6 -17.62 44.99 -36.73
C LEU A 6 -18.33 44.03 -37.69
N ALA A 7 -19.64 43.79 -37.48
CA ALA A 7 -20.45 42.99 -38.40
C ALA A 7 -20.58 43.61 -39.81
N ALA A 8 -20.57 44.94 -39.93
CA ALA A 8 -20.55 45.60 -41.24
C ALA A 8 -19.17 45.46 -41.92
N LEU A 9 -18.09 45.56 -41.14
CA LEU A 9 -16.71 45.41 -41.65
C LEU A 9 -16.42 43.97 -42.11
N THR A 10 -16.87 42.95 -41.37
CA THR A 10 -16.71 41.54 -41.77
C THR A 10 -17.40 41.23 -43.11
N ARG A 11 -18.46 41.95 -43.48
CA ARG A 11 -19.20 41.78 -44.74
C ARG A 11 -18.70 42.68 -45.89
N SER A 12 -17.79 43.62 -45.62
CA SER A 12 -17.35 44.59 -46.62
C SER A 12 -16.37 43.98 -47.64
N ARG A 13 -16.74 43.96 -48.92
CA ARG A 13 -15.92 43.43 -50.03
C ARG A 13 -14.81 44.37 -50.50
N SER A 14 -14.71 45.58 -49.96
CA SER A 14 -13.75 46.60 -50.40
C SER A 14 -12.45 46.64 -49.60
N LEU A 15 -12.27 45.71 -48.65
CA LEU A 15 -11.11 45.68 -47.76
C LEU A 15 -9.96 44.89 -48.39
N SER A 16 -8.75 45.44 -48.32
CA SER A 16 -7.51 44.72 -48.65
C SER A 16 -7.22 43.62 -47.63
N GLU A 17 -6.38 42.64 -47.99
CA GLU A 17 -6.00 41.54 -47.09
C GLU A 17 -5.40 42.05 -45.76
N ALA A 18 -4.53 43.06 -45.80
CA ALA A 18 -3.96 43.67 -44.59
C ALA A 18 -5.04 44.29 -43.67
N GLN A 19 -6.07 44.91 -44.26
CA GLN A 19 -7.21 45.42 -43.50
C GLN A 19 -8.08 44.30 -42.95
N LEU A 20 -8.29 43.22 -43.71
CA LEU A 20 -9.02 42.04 -43.25
C LEU A 20 -8.31 41.34 -42.08
N ARG A 21 -6.98 41.24 -42.08
CA ARG A 21 -6.22 40.72 -40.93
C ARG A 21 -6.45 41.55 -39.66
N GLY A 22 -6.45 42.88 -39.79
CA GLY A 22 -6.78 43.78 -38.68
C GLY A 22 -8.22 43.61 -38.18
N VAL A 23 -9.18 43.38 -39.10
CA VAL A 23 -10.57 43.05 -38.74
C VAL A 23 -10.66 41.71 -38.03
N VAL A 24 -9.93 40.68 -38.48
CA VAL A 24 -9.89 39.35 -37.83
C VAL A 24 -9.43 39.46 -36.38
N THR A 25 -8.29 40.10 -36.12
CA THR A 25 -7.77 40.27 -34.74
C THR A 25 -8.75 41.05 -33.85
N ALA A 26 -9.37 42.11 -34.39
CA ALA A 26 -10.38 42.88 -33.65
C ALA A 26 -11.66 42.07 -33.37
N VAL A 27 -12.12 41.27 -34.34
CA VAL A 27 -13.32 40.45 -34.22
C VAL A 27 -13.09 39.27 -33.27
N ALA A 28 -11.94 38.60 -33.37
CA ALA A 28 -11.54 37.53 -32.46
C ALA A 28 -11.56 37.99 -31.00
N SER A 29 -11.16 39.23 -30.73
CA SER A 29 -11.13 39.78 -29.37
C SER A 29 -12.50 40.22 -28.84
N VAL A 30 -13.42 40.65 -29.70
CA VAL A 30 -14.67 41.32 -29.29
C VAL A 30 -15.92 40.48 -29.52
N GLN A 31 -16.00 39.79 -30.66
CA GLN A 31 -17.16 38.98 -31.03
C GLN A 31 -16.75 37.81 -31.94
N PRO A 32 -16.12 36.76 -31.38
CA PRO A 32 -15.49 35.69 -32.17
C PRO A 32 -16.45 34.95 -33.13
N SER A 33 -17.74 34.88 -32.81
CA SER A 33 -18.74 34.22 -33.67
C SER A 33 -18.84 34.84 -35.07
N LEU A 34 -18.45 36.11 -35.25
CA LEU A 34 -18.42 36.75 -36.57
C LEU A 34 -17.25 36.29 -37.45
N LEU A 35 -16.25 35.58 -36.90
CA LEU A 35 -15.16 35.00 -37.71
C LEU A 35 -15.69 33.98 -38.72
N VAL A 36 -16.76 33.25 -38.37
CA VAL A 36 -17.45 32.32 -39.28
C VAL A 36 -18.07 33.08 -40.47
N GLU A 37 -18.63 34.27 -40.25
CA GLU A 37 -19.16 35.10 -41.36
C GLU A 37 -18.04 35.55 -42.31
N LEU A 38 -16.88 35.92 -41.75
CA LEU A 38 -15.72 36.34 -42.54
C LEU A 38 -15.13 35.15 -43.31
N ALA A 39 -15.03 33.97 -42.69
CA ALA A 39 -14.49 32.76 -43.29
C ALA A 39 -15.33 32.21 -44.46
N ARG A 40 -16.63 32.55 -44.52
CA ARG A 40 -17.55 32.18 -45.61
C ARG A 40 -17.39 33.02 -46.88
N ARG A 41 -16.56 34.06 -46.88
CA ARG A 41 -16.42 34.90 -48.06
C ARG A 41 -15.57 34.21 -49.12
N ASP A 42 -15.92 34.47 -50.38
CA ASP A 42 -15.26 33.85 -51.53
C ASP A 42 -13.85 34.42 -51.80
N ASP A 43 -13.52 35.58 -51.21
CA ASP A 43 -12.25 36.30 -51.36
C ASP A 43 -11.22 35.98 -50.25
N VAL A 44 -11.46 34.94 -49.44
CA VAL A 44 -10.52 34.52 -48.39
C VAL A 44 -9.43 33.62 -48.98
N GLU A 45 -8.27 34.23 -49.21
CA GLU A 45 -7.03 33.57 -49.63
C GLU A 45 -6.33 32.84 -48.48
N ASP A 46 -5.41 31.92 -48.81
CA ASP A 46 -4.72 31.03 -47.86
C ASP A 46 -4.02 31.78 -46.72
N GLY A 47 -3.41 32.93 -47.01
CA GLY A 47 -2.76 33.77 -46.00
C GLY A 47 -3.74 34.24 -44.92
N LEU A 48 -4.96 34.58 -45.31
CA LEU A 48 -6.01 35.01 -44.39
C LEU A 48 -6.69 33.82 -43.69
N ARG A 49 -6.82 32.65 -44.33
CA ARG A 49 -7.29 31.41 -43.68
C ARG A 49 -6.38 31.01 -42.53
N ARG A 50 -5.05 31.05 -42.75
CA ARG A 50 -4.05 30.77 -41.70
C ARG A 50 -4.13 31.78 -40.56
N HIS A 51 -4.27 33.07 -40.89
CA HIS A 51 -4.45 34.13 -39.88
C HIS A 51 -5.75 33.94 -39.08
N LEU A 52 -6.84 33.56 -39.74
CA LEU A 52 -8.11 33.23 -39.08
C LEU A 52 -7.97 32.07 -38.10
N LEU A 53 -7.29 31.00 -38.49
CA LEU A 53 -7.03 29.88 -37.59
C LEU A 53 -6.15 30.28 -36.41
N HIS A 54 -5.16 31.15 -36.62
CA HIS A 54 -4.29 31.60 -35.53
C HIS A 54 -5.03 32.44 -34.48
N GLU A 55 -5.89 33.34 -34.93
CA GLU A 55 -6.58 34.31 -34.06
C GLU A 55 -7.90 33.79 -33.47
N ALA A 56 -8.52 32.79 -34.10
CA ALA A 56 -9.81 32.27 -33.62
C ALA A 56 -9.67 31.58 -32.26
N PRO A 57 -10.65 31.71 -31.34
CA PRO A 57 -10.71 30.87 -30.16
C PRO A 57 -10.76 29.39 -30.53
N SER A 58 -10.13 28.53 -29.71
CA SER A 58 -9.97 27.10 -30.01
C SER A 58 -11.29 26.36 -30.30
N TYR A 59 -12.40 26.76 -29.66
CA TYR A 59 -13.72 26.16 -29.89
C TYR A 59 -14.32 26.45 -31.27
N LEU A 60 -13.80 27.42 -32.03
CA LEU A 60 -14.27 27.74 -33.40
C LEU A 60 -13.37 27.14 -34.49
N VAL A 61 -12.21 26.59 -34.13
CA VAL A 61 -11.19 26.16 -35.10
C VAL A 61 -11.75 25.11 -36.08
N VAL A 62 -12.44 24.09 -35.57
CA VAL A 62 -13.02 23.03 -36.40
C VAL A 62 -14.17 23.55 -37.26
N ASP A 63 -14.99 24.46 -36.73
CA ASP A 63 -16.04 25.12 -37.51
C ASP A 63 -15.47 25.89 -38.70
N LEU A 64 -14.34 26.60 -38.51
CA LEU A 64 -13.65 27.30 -39.58
C LEU A 64 -13.07 26.33 -40.62
N LEU A 65 -12.38 25.28 -40.17
CA LEU A 65 -11.84 24.23 -41.04
C LEU A 65 -12.93 23.49 -41.83
N ALA A 66 -14.15 23.40 -41.31
CA ALA A 66 -15.27 22.75 -41.98
C ALA A 66 -15.84 23.56 -43.15
N LEU A 67 -15.61 24.88 -43.19
CA LEU A 67 -16.12 25.79 -44.22
C LEU A 67 -15.29 25.81 -45.49
N TRP A 68 -14.02 25.40 -45.41
CA TRP A 68 -13.07 25.45 -46.52
C TRP A 68 -12.88 24.08 -47.18
N PRO A 69 -12.31 24.04 -48.39
CA PRO A 69 -11.83 22.80 -48.97
C PRO A 69 -10.91 22.06 -47.99
N ALA A 70 -11.01 20.74 -48.00
CA ALA A 70 -10.31 19.91 -47.04
C ALA A 70 -8.80 19.90 -47.37
N GLU A 71 -8.01 20.66 -46.61
CA GLU A 71 -6.58 20.84 -46.78
C GLU A 71 -5.81 20.43 -45.50
N PRO A 72 -4.97 19.38 -45.53
CA PRO A 72 -4.21 18.92 -44.35
C PRO A 72 -3.28 19.97 -43.74
N ASP A 73 -2.72 20.86 -44.57
CA ASP A 73 -1.84 21.94 -44.09
C ASP A 73 -2.55 22.90 -43.12
N LEU A 74 -3.85 23.13 -43.28
CA LEU A 74 -4.62 23.99 -42.39
C LEU A 74 -4.84 23.34 -41.02
N VAL A 75 -4.92 22.01 -40.95
CA VAL A 75 -4.94 21.28 -39.68
C VAL A 75 -3.63 21.49 -38.94
N ARG A 76 -2.48 21.37 -39.61
CA ARG A 76 -1.17 21.64 -39.00
C ARG A 76 -1.07 23.06 -38.46
N VAL A 77 -1.52 24.06 -39.23
CA VAL A 77 -1.54 25.46 -38.78
C VAL A 77 -2.44 25.64 -37.54
N ALA A 78 -3.60 24.98 -37.51
CA ALA A 78 -4.48 24.99 -36.35
C ALA A 78 -3.81 24.35 -35.12
N THR A 79 -3.14 23.20 -35.30
CA THR A 79 -2.40 22.53 -34.22
C THR A 79 -1.23 23.35 -33.71
N GLU A 80 -0.48 24.04 -34.58
CA GLU A 80 0.62 24.94 -34.19
C GLU A 80 0.11 26.15 -33.39
N ALA A 81 -1.07 26.67 -33.73
CA ALA A 81 -1.66 27.83 -33.07
C ALA A 81 -2.32 27.51 -31.72
N HIS A 82 -3.04 26.39 -31.63
CA HIS A 82 -3.90 26.07 -30.48
C HIS A 82 -3.40 24.90 -29.64
N GLY A 83 -2.35 24.22 -30.09
CA GLY A 83 -2.01 22.90 -29.58
C GLY A 83 -2.97 21.82 -30.09
N ALA A 84 -2.95 20.66 -29.45
CA ALA A 84 -3.83 19.56 -29.81
C ALA A 84 -5.23 19.77 -29.24
N LEU A 85 -6.25 19.56 -30.07
CA LEU A 85 -7.66 19.67 -29.68
C LEU A 85 -8.38 18.35 -29.96
N PRO A 86 -9.26 17.87 -29.06
CA PRO A 86 -10.07 16.67 -29.30
C PRO A 86 -10.85 16.70 -30.60
N ASP A 87 -11.44 17.86 -30.92
CA ASP A 87 -12.24 18.05 -32.13
C ASP A 87 -11.40 17.94 -33.41
N LEU A 88 -10.09 18.24 -33.38
CA LEU A 88 -9.21 18.07 -34.55
C LEU A 88 -9.01 16.59 -34.88
N VAL A 89 -8.94 15.71 -33.88
CA VAL A 89 -8.82 14.25 -34.09
C VAL A 89 -10.06 13.72 -34.82
N ALA A 90 -11.25 14.07 -34.32
CA ALA A 90 -12.53 13.68 -34.92
C ALA A 90 -12.72 14.31 -36.32
N TYR A 91 -12.35 15.58 -36.50
CA TYR A 91 -12.38 16.26 -37.79
C TYR A 91 -11.53 15.52 -38.83
N CYS A 92 -10.27 15.22 -38.52
CA CYS A 92 -9.38 14.47 -39.43
C CYS A 92 -9.95 13.09 -39.77
N GLY A 93 -10.54 12.40 -38.79
CA GLY A 93 -11.25 11.14 -38.99
C GLY A 93 -12.42 11.27 -39.97
N SER A 94 -13.27 12.27 -39.78
CA SER A 94 -14.42 12.54 -40.66
C SER A 94 -14.04 12.86 -42.11
N ARG A 95 -12.82 13.38 -42.32
CA ARG A 95 -12.26 13.69 -43.65
C ARG A 95 -11.51 12.52 -44.29
N GLY A 96 -11.33 11.41 -43.56
CA GLY A 96 -10.58 10.25 -44.04
C GLY A 96 -9.06 10.46 -44.04
N TRP A 97 -8.54 11.24 -43.07
CA TRP A 97 -7.10 11.51 -42.92
C TRP A 97 -6.53 10.82 -41.68
N PRO A 98 -6.29 9.50 -41.72
CA PRO A 98 -5.86 8.75 -40.55
C PRO A 98 -4.49 9.20 -40.02
N ALA A 99 -3.55 9.57 -40.89
CA ALA A 99 -2.21 10.04 -40.46
C ALA A 99 -2.30 11.34 -39.63
N ALA A 100 -3.03 12.34 -40.12
CA ALA A 100 -3.23 13.61 -39.39
C ALA A 100 -4.02 13.41 -38.09
N ALA A 101 -4.97 12.46 -38.07
CA ALA A 101 -5.70 12.10 -36.85
C ALA A 101 -4.78 11.44 -35.80
N VAL A 102 -3.86 10.56 -36.22
CA VAL A 102 -2.84 9.95 -35.33
C VAL A 102 -1.91 11.03 -34.77
N GLU A 103 -1.38 11.92 -35.62
CA GLU A 103 -0.51 13.03 -35.19
C GLU A 103 -1.22 13.95 -34.18
N SER A 104 -2.48 14.30 -34.46
CA SER A 104 -3.29 15.13 -33.56
C SER A 104 -3.56 14.42 -32.23
N ALA A 105 -3.90 13.13 -32.27
CA ALA A 105 -4.15 12.32 -31.07
C ALA A 105 -2.91 12.19 -30.19
N ALA A 106 -1.75 11.94 -30.81
CA ALA A 106 -0.47 11.82 -30.11
C ALA A 106 -0.07 13.12 -29.39
N LEU A 107 -0.63 14.28 -29.77
CA LEU A 107 -0.32 15.57 -29.17
C LEU A 107 -1.32 16.00 -28.09
N LEU A 108 -2.38 15.24 -27.79
CA LEU A 108 -3.36 15.61 -26.76
C LEU A 108 -2.78 15.60 -25.34
N ASP A 109 -3.35 16.43 -24.46
CA ASP A 109 -3.21 16.25 -23.01
C ASP A 109 -4.08 15.08 -22.55
N TRP A 110 -3.66 14.38 -21.50
CA TRP A 110 -4.37 13.23 -20.96
C TRP A 110 -5.81 13.56 -20.51
N THR A 111 -6.10 14.81 -20.12
CA THR A 111 -7.47 15.23 -19.75
C THR A 111 -8.43 15.21 -20.93
N ASP A 112 -7.90 15.39 -22.13
CA ASP A 112 -8.65 15.61 -23.36
C ASP A 112 -8.82 14.32 -24.18
N VAL A 113 -8.01 13.30 -23.88
CA VAL A 113 -8.02 11.99 -24.55
C VAL A 113 -9.40 11.33 -24.52
N ARG A 114 -10.08 11.33 -23.36
CA ARG A 114 -11.42 10.72 -23.25
C ARG A 114 -12.43 11.43 -24.13
N GLN A 115 -12.41 12.75 -24.14
CA GLN A 115 -13.28 13.56 -24.99
C GLN A 115 -13.01 13.28 -26.48
N ALA A 116 -11.75 13.13 -26.90
CA ALA A 116 -11.41 12.81 -28.28
C ALA A 116 -12.00 11.46 -28.72
N ALA A 117 -11.94 10.44 -27.86
CA ALA A 117 -12.54 9.13 -28.13
C ALA A 117 -14.08 9.17 -28.21
N GLU A 118 -14.72 9.94 -27.34
CA GLU A 118 -16.17 10.16 -27.37
C GLU A 118 -16.61 10.94 -28.62
N LEU A 119 -15.85 11.96 -29.03
CA LEU A 119 -16.12 12.73 -30.25
C LEU A 119 -15.96 11.86 -31.49
N TRP A 120 -14.91 11.03 -31.55
CA TRP A 120 -14.71 10.07 -32.63
C TRP A 120 -15.94 9.18 -32.80
N THR A 121 -16.39 8.56 -31.70
CA THR A 121 -17.54 7.65 -31.70
C THR A 121 -18.83 8.33 -32.15
N ARG A 122 -19.00 9.63 -31.85
CA ARG A 122 -20.19 10.40 -32.22
C ARG A 122 -20.15 10.94 -33.66
N GLN A 123 -18.98 11.33 -34.15
CA GLN A 123 -18.85 12.15 -35.35
C GLN A 123 -18.26 11.39 -36.55
N VAL A 124 -17.50 10.32 -36.32
CA VAL A 124 -16.85 9.56 -37.38
C VAL A 124 -17.61 8.26 -37.61
N SER A 125 -17.98 8.00 -38.87
CA SER A 125 -18.65 6.75 -39.23
C SER A 125 -17.63 5.60 -39.23
N GLY A 126 -17.71 4.71 -38.25
CA GLY A 126 -16.91 3.47 -38.19
C GLY A 126 -16.16 3.26 -36.88
N ARG A 127 -15.52 2.08 -36.75
CA ARG A 127 -14.62 1.77 -35.61
C ARG A 127 -13.40 2.67 -35.69
N MET A 128 -12.96 3.20 -34.54
CA MET A 128 -11.68 3.91 -34.42
C MET A 128 -10.53 2.99 -34.84
N PRO A 129 -9.72 3.38 -35.84
CA PRO A 129 -8.51 2.67 -36.21
C PRO A 129 -7.57 2.46 -35.03
N ASP A 130 -6.95 1.29 -34.96
CA ASP A 130 -6.09 0.92 -33.83
C ASP A 130 -4.89 1.87 -33.68
N ALA A 131 -4.32 2.37 -34.77
CA ALA A 131 -3.23 3.36 -34.71
C ALA A 131 -3.62 4.66 -33.98
N ILE A 132 -4.87 5.12 -34.15
CA ILE A 132 -5.37 6.31 -33.45
C ILE A 132 -5.59 5.99 -31.97
N ARG A 133 -6.14 4.81 -31.67
CA ARG A 133 -6.33 4.35 -30.30
C ARG A 133 -5.00 4.21 -29.55
N VAL A 134 -3.99 3.64 -30.18
CA VAL A 134 -2.63 3.53 -29.64
C VAL A 134 -2.07 4.92 -29.34
N ALA A 135 -2.18 5.87 -30.29
CA ALA A 135 -1.74 7.25 -30.07
C ALA A 135 -2.48 7.93 -28.90
N LEU A 136 -3.78 7.67 -28.72
CA LEU A 136 -4.55 8.17 -27.57
C LEU A 136 -4.12 7.52 -26.24
N VAL A 137 -3.84 6.21 -26.24
CA VAL A 137 -3.30 5.51 -25.06
C VAL A 137 -1.94 6.09 -24.69
N GLU A 138 -1.04 6.28 -25.65
CA GLU A 138 0.27 6.90 -25.40
C GLU A 138 0.12 8.32 -24.89
N ALA A 139 -0.73 9.15 -25.51
CA ALA A 139 -1.01 10.51 -25.06
C ALA A 139 -1.55 10.55 -23.61
N ALA A 140 -2.40 9.60 -23.21
CA ALA A 140 -2.88 9.50 -21.84
C ALA A 140 -1.76 9.19 -20.83
N LEU A 141 -0.72 8.47 -21.25
CA LEU A 141 0.34 7.97 -20.37
C LEU A 141 1.58 8.87 -20.34
N VAL A 142 1.80 9.71 -21.35
CA VAL A 142 2.94 10.63 -21.40
C VAL A 142 2.83 11.67 -20.29
N GLU A 143 3.92 11.86 -19.54
CA GLU A 143 4.03 12.93 -18.56
C GLU A 143 4.42 14.24 -19.24
N ARG A 144 3.44 15.16 -19.34
CA ARG A 144 3.64 16.52 -19.87
C ARG A 144 3.54 17.54 -18.75
N GLY A 145 4.49 18.46 -18.70
CA GLY A 145 4.58 19.50 -17.68
C GLY A 145 5.96 19.55 -17.02
N ALA A 146 6.20 20.61 -16.26
CA ALA A 146 7.43 20.74 -15.49
C ALA A 146 7.44 19.74 -14.33
N THR A 147 8.54 19.01 -14.17
CA THR A 147 8.77 18.18 -12.98
C THR A 147 8.82 19.11 -11.75
N PRO A 148 8.02 18.88 -10.71
CA PRO A 148 8.04 19.74 -9.53
C PRO A 148 9.40 19.66 -8.83
N GLU A 149 9.97 20.82 -8.49
CA GLU A 149 11.22 20.92 -7.74
C GLU A 149 10.96 20.69 -6.25
N PHE A 150 11.17 19.46 -5.77
CA PHE A 150 10.92 19.10 -4.36
C PHE A 150 11.82 19.84 -3.36
N SER A 151 13.02 20.26 -3.77
CA SER A 151 14.00 20.92 -2.90
C SER A 151 13.56 22.29 -2.36
N SER A 152 12.57 22.92 -2.99
CA SER A 152 12.02 24.21 -2.57
C SER A 152 10.76 24.10 -1.71
N LEU A 153 10.24 22.88 -1.52
CA LEU A 153 9.00 22.62 -0.79
C LEU A 153 9.28 22.17 0.64
N THR A 154 8.41 22.57 1.56
CA THR A 154 8.37 22.01 2.92
C THR A 154 7.92 20.54 2.90
N GLU A 155 8.18 19.78 3.96
CA GLU A 155 7.78 18.35 4.05
C GLU A 155 6.28 18.13 3.81
N ILE A 156 5.42 19.03 4.30
CA ILE A 156 3.97 18.96 4.08
C ILE A 156 3.63 19.18 2.60
N GLU A 157 4.23 20.19 1.96
CA GLU A 157 4.02 20.49 0.54
C GLU A 157 4.58 19.39 -0.36
N GLN A 158 5.70 18.76 0.03
CA GLN A 158 6.24 17.59 -0.66
C GLN A 158 5.24 16.43 -0.59
N HIS A 159 4.69 16.13 0.59
CA HIS A 159 3.70 15.06 0.76
C HIS A 159 2.41 15.33 -0.03
N GLU A 160 1.91 16.56 -0.02
CA GLU A 160 0.74 16.95 -0.81
C GLU A 160 1.01 16.84 -2.32
N THR A 161 2.21 17.23 -2.76
CA THR A 161 2.64 17.11 -4.16
C THR A 161 2.73 15.64 -4.58
N ILE A 162 3.33 14.77 -3.77
CA ILE A 162 3.39 13.32 -4.02
C ILE A 162 1.98 12.74 -4.12
N LYS A 163 1.07 13.11 -3.20
CA LYS A 163 -0.34 12.67 -3.25
C LYS A 163 -1.07 13.17 -4.49
N ARG A 164 -0.82 14.41 -4.92
CA ARG A 164 -1.41 14.96 -6.16
C ARG A 164 -0.91 14.20 -7.38
N LEU A 165 0.40 14.04 -7.53
CA LEU A 165 1.01 13.30 -8.63
C LEU A 165 0.54 11.84 -8.67
N GLY A 166 0.39 11.20 -7.50
CA GLY A 166 -0.16 9.85 -7.39
C GLY A 166 -1.60 9.76 -7.92
N ARG A 167 -2.46 10.74 -7.58
CA ARG A 167 -3.83 10.83 -8.09
C ARG A 167 -3.88 11.08 -9.59
N GLU A 168 -3.07 11.99 -10.10
CA GLU A 168 -2.96 12.26 -11.55
C GLU A 168 -2.48 11.02 -12.31
N ARG A 169 -1.46 10.33 -11.79
CA ARG A 169 -0.95 9.08 -12.36
C ARG A 169 -2.03 8.00 -12.42
N SER A 170 -2.82 7.84 -11.35
CA SER A 170 -3.97 6.92 -11.33
C SER A 170 -5.00 7.28 -12.38
N ALA A 171 -5.41 8.56 -12.44
CA ALA A 171 -6.42 9.02 -13.41
C ALA A 171 -5.98 8.80 -14.87
N ARG A 172 -4.69 9.00 -15.17
CA ARG A 172 -4.10 8.70 -16.48
C ARG A 172 -4.17 7.21 -16.81
N ASN A 173 -3.82 6.36 -15.85
CA ASN A 173 -3.89 4.92 -16.02
C ASN A 173 -5.34 4.46 -16.26
N ASP A 174 -6.31 5.07 -15.60
CA ASP A 174 -7.75 4.77 -15.81
C ASP A 174 -8.22 5.17 -17.21
N VAL A 175 -7.76 6.33 -17.73
CA VAL A 175 -8.05 6.74 -19.11
C VAL A 175 -7.46 5.74 -20.10
N ALA A 176 -6.18 5.41 -19.96
CA ALA A 176 -5.53 4.42 -20.82
C ALA A 176 -6.22 3.05 -20.76
N TRP A 177 -6.57 2.58 -19.56
CA TRP A 177 -7.33 1.35 -19.39
C TRP A 177 -8.66 1.38 -20.13
N SER A 178 -9.45 2.46 -19.99
CA SER A 178 -10.75 2.58 -20.66
C SER A 178 -10.66 2.54 -22.20
N LEU A 179 -9.52 2.94 -22.77
CA LEU A 179 -9.27 2.85 -24.21
C LEU A 179 -8.85 1.44 -24.64
N MET A 180 -8.18 0.69 -23.77
CA MET A 180 -7.65 -0.66 -24.03
C MET A 180 -8.65 -1.77 -23.71
N GLU A 181 -9.49 -1.62 -22.69
CA GLU A 181 -10.33 -2.69 -22.10
C GLU A 181 -11.19 -3.43 -23.15
N GLY A 182 -11.78 -2.70 -24.10
CA GLY A 182 -12.60 -3.27 -25.18
C GLY A 182 -11.82 -3.86 -26.36
N HIS A 183 -10.48 -3.87 -26.32
CA HIS A 183 -9.59 -4.17 -27.45
C HIS A 183 -8.38 -5.03 -27.03
N PRO A 184 -8.61 -6.26 -26.53
CA PRO A 184 -7.55 -7.16 -26.06
C PRO A 184 -6.52 -7.52 -27.14
N ASP A 185 -6.93 -7.46 -28.40
CA ASP A 185 -6.12 -7.58 -29.60
C ASP A 185 -4.91 -6.63 -29.63
N LEU A 186 -4.96 -5.50 -28.92
CA LEU A 186 -3.86 -4.50 -28.89
C LEU A 186 -2.91 -4.65 -27.70
N TRP A 187 -3.27 -5.44 -26.68
CA TRP A 187 -2.53 -5.46 -25.42
C TRP A 187 -1.11 -6.00 -25.59
N VAL A 188 -0.92 -7.01 -26.44
CA VAL A 188 0.40 -7.64 -26.66
C VAL A 188 1.37 -6.63 -27.28
N ASP A 189 0.96 -5.98 -28.37
CA ASP A 189 1.81 -5.05 -29.11
C ASP A 189 2.18 -3.83 -28.24
N LEU A 190 1.19 -3.31 -27.51
CA LEU A 190 1.38 -2.21 -26.56
C LEU A 190 2.32 -2.58 -25.40
N ALA A 191 2.26 -3.81 -24.89
CA ALA A 191 3.09 -4.28 -23.78
C ALA A 191 4.54 -4.65 -24.20
N ARG A 192 4.75 -5.05 -25.46
CA ARG A 192 6.07 -5.42 -26.00
C ARG A 192 6.83 -4.22 -26.54
N ASP A 193 6.23 -3.50 -27.48
CA ASP A 193 6.93 -2.55 -28.37
C ASP A 193 6.39 -1.12 -28.27
N GLY A 194 5.36 -0.88 -27.45
CA GLY A 194 4.78 0.46 -27.29
C GLY A 194 5.73 1.46 -26.62
N GLY A 195 5.60 2.76 -26.95
CA GLY A 195 6.44 3.81 -26.38
C GLY A 195 6.29 3.97 -24.86
N GLN A 196 5.23 3.40 -24.28
CA GLN A 196 4.93 3.37 -22.85
C GLN A 196 4.83 1.93 -22.29
N ALA A 197 5.50 0.96 -22.92
CA ALA A 197 5.40 -0.47 -22.62
C ALA A 197 5.48 -0.79 -21.11
N THR A 198 6.47 -0.26 -20.37
CA THR A 198 6.59 -0.46 -18.91
C THR A 198 5.32 -0.04 -18.17
N ARG A 199 4.77 1.14 -18.47
CA ARG A 199 3.56 1.65 -17.81
C ARG A 199 2.33 0.84 -18.19
N ILE A 200 2.24 0.40 -19.44
CA ILE A 200 1.16 -0.46 -19.93
C ILE A 200 1.20 -1.84 -19.24
N ARG A 201 2.38 -2.46 -19.11
CA ARG A 201 2.57 -3.70 -18.35
C ARG A 201 2.10 -3.56 -16.91
N ARG A 202 2.48 -2.46 -16.23
CA ARG A 202 2.01 -2.15 -14.87
C ARG A 202 0.48 -2.04 -14.79
N ILE A 203 -0.16 -1.39 -15.77
CA ILE A 203 -1.63 -1.28 -15.84
C ILE A 203 -2.26 -2.66 -16.04
N LEU A 204 -1.79 -3.44 -17.01
CA LEU A 204 -2.31 -4.79 -17.30
C LEU A 204 -2.19 -5.71 -16.07
N LEU A 205 -1.06 -5.67 -15.37
CA LEU A 205 -0.82 -6.46 -14.15
C LEU A 205 -1.71 -6.07 -12.95
N THR A 206 -2.55 -5.03 -13.08
CA THR A 206 -3.60 -4.74 -12.08
C THR A 206 -4.80 -5.69 -12.16
N ARG A 207 -5.08 -6.27 -13.34
CA ARG A 207 -6.18 -7.24 -13.59
C ARG A 207 -5.76 -8.47 -14.41
N PRO A 208 -4.80 -9.27 -13.93
CA PRO A 208 -4.21 -10.33 -14.73
C PRO A 208 -5.03 -11.62 -14.84
N GLU A 209 -6.11 -11.76 -14.06
CA GLU A 209 -7.06 -12.85 -14.25
C GLU A 209 -7.79 -12.74 -15.61
N GLU A 210 -7.91 -11.52 -16.15
CA GLU A 210 -8.55 -11.22 -17.44
C GLU A 210 -7.59 -11.38 -18.63
N LEU A 211 -6.29 -11.55 -18.38
CA LEU A 211 -5.27 -11.55 -19.43
C LEU A 211 -5.08 -12.94 -20.07
N THR A 212 -4.82 -12.94 -21.38
CA THR A 212 -4.42 -14.14 -22.13
C THR A 212 -2.97 -14.53 -21.81
N ASP A 213 -2.57 -15.75 -22.17
CA ASP A 213 -1.18 -16.22 -21.96
C ASP A 213 -0.18 -15.31 -22.67
N GLU A 214 -0.50 -14.90 -23.90
CA GLU A 214 0.36 -14.04 -24.71
C GLU A 214 0.59 -12.66 -24.07
N VAL A 215 -0.45 -12.08 -23.48
CA VAL A 215 -0.36 -10.77 -22.81
C VAL A 215 0.38 -10.89 -21.47
N LEU A 216 0.15 -11.96 -20.70
CA LEU A 216 0.92 -12.23 -19.48
C LEU A 216 2.41 -12.39 -19.79
N LEU A 217 2.76 -13.11 -20.86
CA LEU A 217 4.14 -13.25 -21.32
C LEU A 217 4.73 -11.91 -21.78
N ALA A 218 3.95 -11.05 -22.43
CA ALA A 218 4.39 -9.69 -22.78
C ALA A 218 4.67 -8.82 -21.55
N CYS A 219 4.06 -9.13 -20.40
CA CYS A 219 4.30 -8.45 -19.13
C CYS A 219 5.53 -8.96 -18.35
N LEU A 220 6.21 -10.02 -18.80
CA LEU A 220 7.36 -10.60 -18.10
C LEU A 220 8.47 -9.60 -17.75
N PRO A 221 8.88 -8.67 -18.64
CA PRO A 221 9.96 -7.72 -18.31
C PRO A 221 9.65 -6.87 -17.07
N GLU A 222 8.38 -6.54 -16.83
CA GLU A 222 7.96 -5.82 -15.62
C GLU A 222 8.01 -6.74 -14.39
N VAL A 223 7.53 -7.98 -14.53
CA VAL A 223 7.50 -8.97 -13.45
C VAL A 223 8.89 -9.35 -12.97
N LEU A 224 9.83 -9.52 -13.90
CA LEU A 224 11.23 -9.84 -13.63
C LEU A 224 12.08 -8.59 -13.33
N THR A 225 11.45 -7.42 -13.42
CA THR A 225 12.05 -6.10 -13.18
C THR A 225 13.35 -5.94 -13.98
N GLU A 226 13.27 -6.22 -15.29
CA GLU A 226 14.44 -6.22 -16.19
C GLU A 226 15.15 -4.86 -16.27
N GLU A 227 14.46 -3.77 -15.91
CA GLU A 227 15.06 -2.42 -15.83
C GLU A 227 16.15 -2.29 -14.77
N LEU A 228 16.13 -3.14 -13.72
CA LEU A 228 17.11 -3.16 -12.64
C LEU A 228 18.23 -4.21 -12.85
N ARG A 229 18.30 -4.81 -14.04
CA ARG A 229 19.26 -5.88 -14.33
C ARG A 229 20.71 -5.37 -14.28
N GLY A 230 21.58 -6.09 -13.56
CA GLY A 230 22.99 -5.73 -13.39
C GLY A 230 23.24 -4.66 -12.32
N GLU A 231 22.21 -4.20 -11.61
CA GLU A 231 22.37 -3.36 -10.42
C GLU A 231 22.52 -4.25 -9.18
N GLU A 232 23.75 -4.36 -8.65
CA GLU A 232 24.10 -5.22 -7.49
C GLU A 232 23.15 -4.99 -6.29
N PHE A 233 22.88 -3.72 -5.94
CA PHE A 233 21.98 -3.37 -4.83
C PHE A 233 20.50 -3.65 -5.10
N ALA A 234 20.11 -3.98 -6.33
CA ALA A 234 18.73 -4.27 -6.71
C ALA A 234 18.46 -5.78 -6.89
N ALA A 235 19.49 -6.63 -6.84
CA ALA A 235 19.38 -8.06 -7.11
C ALA A 235 18.33 -8.76 -6.19
N GLY A 236 18.36 -8.45 -4.89
CA GLY A 236 17.36 -8.94 -3.94
C GLY A 236 15.94 -8.41 -4.23
N GLU A 237 15.79 -7.14 -4.61
CA GLU A 237 14.48 -6.55 -4.92
C GLU A 237 13.84 -7.16 -6.16
N ARG A 238 14.64 -7.48 -7.20
CA ARG A 238 14.17 -8.21 -8.38
C ARG A 238 13.57 -9.56 -7.98
N LEU A 239 14.26 -10.30 -7.11
CA LEU A 239 13.81 -11.60 -6.63
C LEU A 239 12.48 -11.48 -5.84
N ARG A 240 12.41 -10.54 -4.89
CA ARG A 240 11.18 -10.28 -4.11
C ARG A 240 10.01 -9.87 -5.00
N THR A 241 10.25 -9.01 -5.99
CA THR A 241 9.21 -8.53 -6.91
C THR A 241 8.68 -9.65 -7.79
N ALA A 242 9.58 -10.44 -8.39
CA ALA A 242 9.19 -11.60 -9.18
C ALA A 242 8.41 -12.63 -8.36
N ALA A 243 8.82 -12.92 -7.12
CA ALA A 243 8.12 -13.85 -6.25
C ALA A 243 6.73 -13.35 -5.84
N ARG A 244 6.60 -12.05 -5.52
CA ARG A 244 5.29 -11.42 -5.28
C ARG A 244 4.36 -11.57 -6.48
N HIS A 245 4.87 -11.33 -7.69
CA HIS A 245 4.09 -11.50 -8.91
C HIS A 245 3.77 -12.97 -9.20
N ALA A 246 4.69 -13.90 -8.98
CA ALA A 246 4.45 -15.33 -9.17
C ALA A 246 3.42 -15.88 -8.17
N ALA A 247 3.49 -15.45 -6.91
CA ALA A 247 2.53 -15.81 -5.86
C ALA A 247 1.14 -15.24 -6.15
N ARG A 248 1.07 -13.96 -6.59
CA ARG A 248 -0.18 -13.35 -7.03
C ARG A 248 -0.71 -14.08 -8.27
N TRP A 249 0.17 -14.45 -9.21
CA TRP A 249 -0.16 -14.99 -10.54
C TRP A 249 0.52 -16.34 -10.84
N PRO A 250 0.06 -17.46 -10.24
CA PRO A 250 0.70 -18.78 -10.42
C PRO A 250 0.72 -19.29 -11.87
N ARG A 251 -0.18 -18.77 -12.73
CA ARG A 251 -0.19 -19.07 -14.17
C ARG A 251 1.08 -18.59 -14.87
N LEU A 252 1.60 -17.41 -14.53
CA LEU A 252 2.78 -16.83 -15.15
C LEU A 252 4.01 -17.72 -14.94
N ARG A 253 4.15 -18.24 -13.71
CA ARG A 253 5.21 -19.20 -13.36
C ARG A 253 5.17 -20.47 -14.22
N ARG A 254 3.98 -20.96 -14.54
CA ARG A 254 3.81 -22.15 -15.41
C ARG A 254 4.11 -21.86 -16.88
N LEU A 255 3.87 -20.63 -17.34
CA LEU A 255 4.10 -20.23 -18.73
C LEU A 255 5.57 -19.92 -19.04
N ALA A 256 6.32 -19.44 -18.05
CA ALA A 256 7.69 -19.00 -18.23
C ALA A 256 8.66 -19.49 -17.13
N PRO A 257 8.69 -20.81 -16.82
CA PRO A 257 9.55 -21.32 -15.76
C PRO A 257 11.03 -21.00 -16.01
N GLU A 258 11.49 -21.08 -17.25
CA GLU A 258 12.89 -20.80 -17.61
C GLU A 258 13.28 -19.33 -17.41
N ALA A 259 12.31 -18.42 -17.46
CA ALA A 259 12.56 -17.00 -17.23
C ALA A 259 12.78 -16.69 -15.73
N PHE A 260 12.00 -17.35 -14.85
CA PHE A 260 12.20 -17.25 -13.41
C PHE A 260 13.49 -17.95 -12.96
N GLU A 261 13.81 -19.11 -13.53
CA GLU A 261 15.09 -19.78 -13.26
C GLU A 261 16.29 -18.92 -13.69
N ARG A 262 16.21 -18.30 -14.88
CA ARG A 262 17.23 -17.36 -15.35
C ARG A 262 17.38 -16.17 -14.42
N LEU A 263 16.28 -15.58 -13.96
CA LEU A 263 16.32 -14.48 -12.98
C LEU A 263 17.09 -14.89 -11.72
N VAL A 264 16.82 -16.08 -11.16
CA VAL A 264 17.52 -16.57 -9.98
C VAL A 264 19.03 -16.67 -10.23
N HIS A 265 19.44 -17.25 -11.36
CA HIS A 265 20.86 -17.35 -11.72
C HIS A 265 21.51 -15.97 -11.93
N GLU A 266 20.81 -15.03 -12.55
CA GLU A 266 21.29 -13.66 -12.73
C GLU A 266 21.46 -12.95 -11.38
N VAL A 267 20.49 -13.04 -10.49
CA VAL A 267 20.55 -12.41 -9.15
C VAL A 267 21.75 -12.93 -8.35
N VAL A 268 22.03 -14.23 -8.40
CA VAL A 268 23.23 -14.82 -7.76
C VAL A 268 24.51 -14.35 -8.45
N ALA A 269 24.53 -14.28 -9.79
CA ALA A 269 25.68 -13.79 -10.54
C ALA A 269 25.97 -12.31 -10.29
N ASP A 270 24.93 -11.52 -10.02
CA ASP A 270 24.98 -10.10 -9.65
C ASP A 270 25.44 -9.88 -8.19
N GLY A 271 25.78 -10.94 -7.45
CA GLY A 271 26.41 -10.87 -6.12
C GLY A 271 25.48 -11.14 -4.94
N TRP A 272 24.20 -11.45 -5.17
CA TRP A 272 23.28 -11.80 -4.08
C TRP A 272 23.65 -13.14 -3.44
N ALA A 273 23.56 -13.21 -2.10
CA ALA A 273 23.72 -14.43 -1.32
C ALA A 273 22.63 -14.53 -0.23
N PRO A 274 22.28 -15.76 0.22
CA PRO A 274 21.29 -15.95 1.29
C PRO A 274 21.67 -15.31 2.63
N VAL A 275 22.96 -15.09 2.86
CA VAL A 275 23.49 -14.40 4.04
C VAL A 275 24.32 -13.23 3.58
N ASP A 276 23.97 -12.05 4.08
CA ASP A 276 24.79 -10.84 3.95
C ASP A 276 25.76 -10.75 5.12
N ASP A 277 27.00 -10.36 4.84
CA ASP A 277 28.08 -10.31 5.84
C ASP A 277 27.79 -9.33 6.99
N TYR A 278 26.95 -8.31 6.77
CA TYR A 278 26.65 -7.25 7.73
C TYR A 278 25.26 -7.37 8.34
N LEU A 279 24.27 -7.76 7.54
CA LEU A 279 22.85 -7.79 7.91
C LEU A 279 22.36 -9.19 8.28
N GLY A 280 23.16 -10.23 8.03
CA GLY A 280 22.79 -11.62 8.26
C GLY A 280 21.82 -12.17 7.21
N PRO A 281 20.99 -13.17 7.55
CA PRO A 281 20.10 -13.82 6.59
C PRO A 281 19.10 -12.87 5.93
N GLN A 282 19.01 -12.95 4.60
CA GLN A 282 18.10 -12.17 3.76
C GLN A 282 16.76 -12.91 3.64
N TRP A 283 15.96 -12.90 4.71
CA TRP A 283 14.80 -13.80 4.86
C TRP A 283 13.71 -13.62 3.79
N GLU A 284 13.41 -12.39 3.39
CA GLU A 284 12.39 -12.14 2.36
C GLU A 284 12.86 -12.64 1.00
N GLU A 285 14.16 -12.47 0.70
CA GLU A 285 14.82 -12.97 -0.49
C GLU A 285 14.95 -14.50 -0.46
N ILE A 286 15.20 -15.11 0.70
CA ILE A 286 15.20 -16.58 0.87
C ILE A 286 13.80 -17.14 0.59
N ALA A 287 12.74 -16.51 1.11
CA ALA A 287 11.37 -16.92 0.80
C ALA A 287 11.07 -16.81 -0.71
N ALA A 288 11.52 -15.72 -1.32
CA ALA A 288 11.38 -15.49 -2.76
C ALA A 288 12.18 -16.50 -3.61
N LEU A 289 13.39 -16.85 -3.17
CA LEU A 289 14.22 -17.89 -3.77
C LEU A 289 13.53 -19.25 -3.67
N ALA A 290 13.06 -19.61 -2.48
CA ALA A 290 12.39 -20.88 -2.22
C ALA A 290 11.11 -21.02 -3.03
N GLU A 291 10.40 -19.91 -3.23
CA GLU A 291 9.32 -19.85 -4.18
C GLU A 291 9.91 -20.12 -5.57
N LEU A 292 10.73 -19.25 -6.16
CA LEU A 292 11.04 -19.24 -7.59
C LEU A 292 12.00 -20.32 -8.12
N SER A 293 12.91 -20.83 -7.29
CA SER A 293 14.06 -21.62 -7.72
C SER A 293 13.80 -23.12 -7.81
N SER A 294 14.49 -23.75 -8.77
CA SER A 294 14.66 -25.20 -8.89
C SER A 294 16.11 -25.67 -8.63
N ASP A 295 16.99 -24.76 -8.21
CA ASP A 295 18.40 -25.06 -7.92
C ASP A 295 18.57 -25.63 -6.50
N ALA A 296 18.66 -26.96 -6.39
CA ALA A 296 18.79 -27.65 -5.11
C ALA A 296 20.04 -27.24 -4.29
N PRO A 297 21.25 -27.13 -4.88
CA PRO A 297 22.41 -26.57 -4.18
C PRO A 297 22.18 -25.18 -3.58
N LEU A 298 21.55 -24.27 -4.32
CA LEU A 298 21.27 -22.91 -3.85
C LEU A 298 20.21 -22.91 -2.73
N LEU A 299 19.19 -23.76 -2.85
CA LEU A 299 18.18 -23.96 -1.80
C LEU A 299 18.79 -24.54 -0.51
N ALA A 300 19.74 -25.47 -0.62
CA ALA A 300 20.47 -26.00 0.54
C ALA A 300 21.29 -24.91 1.25
N GLN A 301 21.93 -23.99 0.50
CA GLN A 301 22.60 -22.83 1.08
C GLN A 301 21.62 -21.90 1.82
N ALA A 302 20.42 -21.71 1.29
CA ALA A 302 19.37 -20.93 1.92
C ALA A 302 18.82 -21.58 3.21
N VAL A 303 18.71 -22.91 3.26
CA VAL A 303 18.40 -23.65 4.50
C VAL A 303 19.53 -23.49 5.52
N ALA A 304 20.79 -23.61 5.08
CA ALA A 304 21.95 -23.44 5.97
C ALA A 304 22.03 -22.01 6.54
N ALA A 305 21.67 -20.99 5.75
CA ALA A 305 21.53 -19.62 6.21
C ALA A 305 20.54 -19.49 7.36
N ALA A 306 19.52 -20.36 7.41
CA ALA A 306 18.51 -20.33 8.44
C ALA A 306 18.99 -20.77 9.83
N ALA A 307 20.17 -21.39 9.90
CA ALA A 307 20.84 -21.72 11.16
C ALA A 307 21.44 -20.49 11.88
N ASN A 308 21.59 -19.37 11.17
CA ASN A 308 22.15 -18.15 11.73
C ASN A 308 21.10 -17.37 12.52
N GLY A 309 21.52 -16.80 13.67
CA GLY A 309 20.69 -15.93 14.50
C GLY A 309 20.53 -14.51 13.93
N PRO A 310 19.68 -13.67 14.56
CA PRO A 310 19.60 -12.25 14.20
C PRO A 310 20.95 -11.57 14.43
N SER A 311 21.33 -10.64 13.53
CA SER A 311 22.49 -9.77 13.73
C SER A 311 22.31 -8.90 14.98
N ASP A 312 23.39 -8.65 15.73
CA ASP A 312 23.38 -7.79 16.94
C ASP A 312 22.77 -6.39 16.70
N TYR A 313 22.84 -5.88 15.47
CA TYR A 313 22.28 -4.58 15.08
C TYR A 313 20.74 -4.51 15.18
N ARG A 314 20.02 -5.60 14.89
CA ARG A 314 18.54 -5.65 14.87
C ARG A 314 17.91 -5.94 16.23
N LEU A 315 18.72 -6.07 17.28
CA LEU A 315 18.25 -6.31 18.66
C LEU A 315 17.87 -5.02 19.41
N GLN A 316 17.92 -3.85 18.75
CA GLN A 316 17.73 -2.55 19.41
C GLN A 316 16.26 -2.10 19.50
N GLU A 317 15.37 -2.57 18.61
CA GLU A 317 13.96 -2.19 18.58
C GLU A 317 13.00 -3.41 18.61
N PRO A 318 12.04 -3.49 19.54
CA PRO A 318 11.12 -4.62 19.65
C PRO A 318 10.29 -4.91 18.39
N ASP A 319 9.87 -3.86 17.67
CA ASP A 319 9.04 -3.99 16.45
C ASP A 319 9.83 -4.58 15.28
N GLU A 320 11.14 -4.32 15.20
CA GLU A 320 12.01 -4.91 14.19
C GLU A 320 12.27 -6.39 14.45
N LEU A 321 12.36 -6.78 15.72
CA LEU A 321 12.56 -8.16 16.13
C LEU A 321 11.32 -9.02 15.81
N ASP A 322 10.11 -8.50 16.01
CA ASP A 322 8.86 -9.20 15.66
C ASP A 322 8.76 -9.45 14.14
N LYS A 323 9.09 -8.44 13.32
CA LYS A 323 9.19 -8.57 11.86
C LYS A 323 10.23 -9.59 11.44
N TRP A 324 11.39 -9.59 12.11
CA TRP A 324 12.45 -10.56 11.83
C TRP A 324 11.95 -12.00 12.01
N PHE A 325 11.28 -12.30 13.12
CA PHE A 325 10.72 -13.64 13.35
C PHE A 325 9.62 -13.99 12.35
N ALA A 326 8.78 -13.03 11.95
CA ALA A 326 7.76 -13.25 10.94
C ALA A 326 8.36 -13.59 9.57
N TRP A 327 9.39 -12.85 9.13
CA TRP A 327 10.09 -13.12 7.88
C TRP A 327 10.81 -14.47 7.90
N ARG A 328 11.48 -14.82 9.01
CA ARG A 328 12.11 -16.14 9.18
C ARG A 328 11.09 -17.27 9.08
N ALA A 329 9.94 -17.13 9.75
CA ALA A 329 8.88 -18.12 9.68
C ALA A 329 8.35 -18.30 8.25
N ALA A 330 8.12 -17.20 7.52
CA ALA A 330 7.69 -17.25 6.12
C ALA A 330 8.73 -17.91 5.19
N ALA A 331 10.02 -17.59 5.38
CA ALA A 331 11.12 -18.20 4.64
C ALA A 331 11.19 -19.71 4.87
N MET A 332 11.09 -20.15 6.12
CA MET A 332 11.10 -21.58 6.47
C MET A 332 9.89 -22.33 5.95
N GLU A 333 8.71 -21.71 5.94
CA GLU A 333 7.51 -22.29 5.33
C GLU A 333 7.67 -22.46 3.81
N ALA A 334 8.22 -21.46 3.12
CA ALA A 334 8.49 -21.52 1.69
C ALA A 334 9.53 -22.61 1.35
N LEU A 335 10.63 -22.67 2.09
CA LEU A 335 11.65 -23.72 1.94
C LEU A 335 11.06 -25.11 2.19
N THR A 336 10.26 -25.28 3.24
CA THR A 336 9.62 -26.58 3.53
C THR A 336 8.60 -26.97 2.45
N GLY A 337 7.96 -25.99 1.81
CA GLY A 337 7.01 -26.19 0.72
C GLY A 337 7.66 -26.54 -0.63
N ASN A 338 8.95 -26.25 -0.82
CA ASN A 338 9.65 -26.52 -2.07
C ASN A 338 10.12 -28.00 -2.13
N PRO A 339 9.67 -28.80 -3.12
CA PRO A 339 9.96 -30.23 -3.19
C PRO A 339 11.43 -30.57 -3.48
N LEU A 340 12.24 -29.59 -3.88
CA LEU A 340 13.67 -29.77 -4.17
C LEU A 340 14.55 -29.45 -2.96
N VAL A 341 13.98 -28.94 -1.87
CA VAL A 341 14.69 -28.78 -0.60
C VAL A 341 14.85 -30.15 0.06
N SER A 342 16.09 -30.50 0.40
CA SER A 342 16.35 -31.77 1.06
C SER A 342 15.76 -31.78 2.47
N ARG A 343 15.03 -32.85 2.76
CA ARG A 343 14.48 -33.10 4.09
C ARG A 343 15.57 -33.22 5.16
N SER A 344 16.74 -33.77 4.81
CA SER A 344 17.88 -33.86 5.73
C SER A 344 18.34 -32.47 6.18
N ASP A 345 18.33 -31.51 5.26
CA ASP A 345 18.83 -30.16 5.51
C ASP A 345 17.84 -29.41 6.40
N LEU A 346 16.54 -29.57 6.13
CA LEU A 346 15.47 -29.04 6.99
C LEU A 346 15.54 -29.62 8.41
N ILE A 347 15.78 -30.93 8.55
CA ILE A 347 15.96 -31.56 9.87
C ILE A 347 17.21 -31.00 10.57
N ALA A 348 18.31 -30.82 9.85
CA ALA A 348 19.57 -30.33 10.42
C ALA A 348 19.46 -28.91 10.98
N VAL A 349 18.59 -28.05 10.43
CA VAL A 349 18.40 -26.68 10.91
C VAL A 349 17.41 -26.57 12.08
N VAL A 350 16.57 -27.59 12.33
CA VAL A 350 15.55 -27.57 13.41
C VAL A 350 16.10 -27.05 14.75
N PRO A 351 17.26 -27.51 15.26
CA PRO A 351 17.77 -27.06 16.56
C PRO A 351 18.07 -25.57 16.68
N ALA A 352 18.19 -24.85 15.56
CA ALA A 352 18.45 -23.41 15.51
C ALA A 352 17.17 -22.57 15.35
N LEU A 353 16.02 -23.19 15.08
CA LEU A 353 14.75 -22.50 14.82
C LEU A 353 14.06 -22.08 16.13
N ASP A 354 13.44 -20.90 16.10
CA ASP A 354 12.54 -20.45 17.16
C ASP A 354 11.14 -21.07 17.03
N GLU A 355 10.31 -20.87 18.06
CA GLU A 355 8.94 -21.40 18.12
C GLU A 355 8.10 -21.03 16.88
N ARG A 356 8.14 -19.78 16.41
CA ARG A 356 7.32 -19.34 15.26
C ARG A 356 7.78 -20.00 13.96
N ALA A 357 9.09 -20.09 13.76
CA ALA A 357 9.65 -20.77 12.59
C ALA A 357 9.31 -22.27 12.60
N LEU A 358 9.39 -22.95 13.76
CA LEU A 358 9.00 -24.35 13.90
C LEU A 358 7.51 -24.57 13.58
N GLU A 359 6.63 -23.70 14.08
CA GLU A 359 5.20 -23.76 13.77
C GLU A 359 4.91 -23.58 12.28
N ALA A 360 5.65 -22.71 11.61
CA ALA A 360 5.53 -22.50 10.16
C ALA A 360 5.98 -23.74 9.36
N VAL A 361 7.10 -24.35 9.73
CA VAL A 361 7.57 -25.63 9.16
C VAL A 361 6.51 -26.73 9.35
N LEU A 362 5.90 -26.82 10.54
CA LEU A 362 4.89 -27.84 10.87
C LEU A 362 3.62 -27.79 9.99
N ARG A 363 3.32 -26.66 9.34
CA ARG A 363 2.19 -26.55 8.40
C ARG A 363 2.42 -27.35 7.12
N ARG A 364 3.67 -27.58 6.73
CA ARG A 364 4.08 -28.29 5.51
C ARG A 364 4.83 -29.59 5.80
N ALA A 365 5.35 -29.76 7.01
CA ALA A 365 6.10 -30.93 7.40
C ALA A 365 5.22 -32.18 7.62
N ASP A 366 5.72 -33.30 7.12
CA ASP A 366 5.22 -34.66 7.34
C ASP A 366 6.33 -35.53 7.98
N GLY A 367 6.07 -36.83 8.17
CA GLY A 367 7.06 -37.87 8.56
C GLY A 367 8.09 -37.44 9.62
N ASP A 368 9.36 -37.76 9.37
CA ASP A 368 10.46 -37.52 10.33
C ASP A 368 10.67 -36.04 10.67
N LEU A 369 10.54 -35.14 9.68
CA LEU A 369 10.66 -33.69 9.90
C LEU A 369 9.61 -33.20 10.90
N ARG A 370 8.35 -33.65 10.75
CA ARG A 370 7.28 -33.31 11.69
C ARG A 370 7.60 -33.80 13.10
N THR A 371 8.07 -35.03 13.24
CA THR A 371 8.44 -35.60 14.55
C THR A 371 9.53 -34.76 15.23
N VAL A 372 10.62 -34.45 14.53
CA VAL A 372 11.74 -33.67 15.08
C VAL A 372 11.31 -32.24 15.43
N CYS A 373 10.48 -31.59 14.60
CA CYS A 373 9.94 -30.27 14.90
C CYS A 373 9.04 -30.26 16.14
N VAL A 374 8.16 -31.26 16.31
CA VAL A 374 7.29 -31.37 17.49
C VAL A 374 8.13 -31.59 18.75
N GLU A 375 9.07 -32.52 18.72
CA GLU A 375 9.97 -32.79 19.86
C GLU A 375 10.73 -31.54 20.28
N HIS A 376 11.27 -30.80 19.31
CA HIS A 376 12.01 -29.58 19.61
C HIS A 376 11.12 -28.45 20.13
N LEU A 377 9.93 -28.26 19.54
CA LEU A 377 8.95 -27.28 19.99
C LEU A 377 8.49 -27.56 21.42
N THR A 378 8.22 -28.83 21.75
CA THR A 378 7.90 -29.24 23.12
C THR A 378 9.05 -28.92 24.08
N ARG A 379 10.30 -29.18 23.68
CA ARG A 379 11.48 -28.82 24.49
C ARG A 379 11.57 -27.32 24.72
N ILE A 380 11.40 -26.48 23.70
CA ILE A 380 11.42 -25.01 23.84
C ILE A 380 10.34 -24.54 24.83
N ARG A 381 9.11 -25.06 24.70
CA ARG A 381 7.99 -24.71 25.58
C ARG A 381 8.26 -25.14 27.03
N GLN A 382 8.78 -26.35 27.23
CA GLN A 382 9.17 -26.83 28.55
C GLN A 382 10.29 -25.97 29.17
N GLU A 383 11.34 -25.64 28.40
CA GLU A 383 12.42 -24.76 28.86
C GLU A 383 11.89 -23.35 29.21
N ALA A 384 10.89 -22.85 28.48
CA ALA A 384 10.24 -21.57 28.78
C ALA A 384 9.39 -21.64 30.06
N GLU A 385 8.64 -22.72 30.26
CA GLU A 385 7.87 -22.96 31.49
C GLU A 385 8.79 -23.11 32.72
N GLU A 386 9.92 -23.81 32.59
CA GLU A 386 10.90 -23.97 33.65
C GLU A 386 11.59 -22.65 34.05
N ARG A 387 11.68 -21.69 33.10
CA ARG A 387 12.22 -20.34 33.34
C ARG A 387 11.21 -19.38 33.97
N LEU A 388 9.91 -19.72 34.01
CA LEU A 388 8.93 -18.88 34.68
C LEU A 388 9.24 -18.81 36.18
N PRO A 389 9.18 -17.61 36.80
CA PRO A 389 9.35 -17.49 38.24
C PRO A 389 8.27 -18.31 38.95
N LYS A 390 8.67 -19.26 39.80
CA LYS A 390 7.75 -19.97 40.67
C LYS A 390 7.29 -19.02 41.78
N TYR A 391 6.08 -18.50 41.65
CA TYR A 391 5.48 -17.65 42.66
C TYR A 391 4.98 -18.47 43.84
N ILE A 392 5.04 -17.90 45.04
CA ILE A 392 4.49 -18.49 46.25
C ILE A 392 2.99 -18.22 46.24
N GLU A 393 2.21 -19.27 46.06
CA GLU A 393 0.74 -19.22 46.12
C GLU A 393 0.27 -19.14 47.57
N VAL A 394 -0.89 -18.50 47.78
CA VAL A 394 -1.57 -18.53 49.07
C VAL A 394 -2.29 -19.87 49.17
N PRO A 395 -2.20 -20.61 50.30
CA PRO A 395 -2.87 -21.89 50.47
C PRO A 395 -4.37 -21.80 50.21
N SER A 396 -4.94 -22.86 49.65
CA SER A 396 -6.37 -22.97 49.37
C SER A 396 -7.19 -23.07 50.67
N ASP A 397 -8.50 -22.79 50.58
CA ASP A 397 -9.42 -22.90 51.72
C ASP A 397 -9.47 -24.30 52.34
N ASP A 398 -9.27 -25.34 51.54
CA ASP A 398 -9.24 -26.73 52.00
C ASP A 398 -7.95 -27.03 52.78
N GLU A 399 -6.80 -26.49 52.33
CA GLU A 399 -5.53 -26.62 53.04
C GLU A 399 -5.55 -25.84 54.36
N LEU A 400 -6.04 -24.60 54.33
CA LEU A 400 -6.16 -23.74 55.51
C LEU A 400 -7.11 -24.33 56.55
N ALA A 401 -8.19 -24.99 56.14
CA ALA A 401 -9.13 -25.64 57.05
C ALA A 401 -8.51 -26.77 57.90
N THR A 402 -7.35 -27.28 57.50
CA THR A 402 -6.63 -28.33 58.24
C THR A 402 -5.61 -27.79 59.25
N LEU A 403 -5.39 -26.46 59.26
CA LEU A 403 -4.44 -25.81 60.15
C LEU A 403 -5.10 -25.38 61.47
N ASP A 404 -4.32 -25.36 62.55
CA ASP A 404 -4.78 -24.92 63.86
C ASP A 404 -5.08 -23.40 63.91
N ASP A 405 -4.39 -22.60 63.08
CA ASP A 405 -4.60 -21.15 62.95
C ASP A 405 -4.43 -20.71 61.48
N PRO A 406 -5.51 -20.80 60.67
CA PRO A 406 -5.47 -20.41 59.25
C PRO A 406 -5.18 -18.91 59.07
N GLU A 407 -5.57 -18.06 60.02
CA GLU A 407 -5.37 -16.61 59.91
C GLU A 407 -3.90 -16.23 60.09
N ALA A 408 -3.19 -16.87 61.02
CA ALA A 408 -1.75 -16.65 61.20
C ALA A 408 -0.95 -17.03 59.94
N GLU A 409 -1.34 -18.11 59.27
CA GLU A 409 -0.73 -18.52 58.01
C GLU A 409 -0.96 -17.45 56.93
N LEU A 410 -2.20 -16.99 56.74
CA LEU A 410 -2.50 -15.91 55.78
C LEU A 410 -1.76 -14.60 56.09
N ARG A 411 -1.62 -14.22 57.36
CA ARG A 411 -0.83 -13.04 57.76
C ARG A 411 0.64 -13.19 57.38
N ALA A 412 1.20 -14.40 57.44
CA ALA A 412 2.58 -14.63 57.01
C ALA A 412 2.79 -14.32 55.52
N HIS A 413 1.75 -14.48 54.68
CA HIS A 413 1.81 -14.16 53.25
C HIS A 413 1.87 -12.66 52.95
N LEU A 414 1.47 -11.78 53.89
CA LEU A 414 1.54 -10.32 53.71
C LEU A 414 2.97 -9.82 53.42
N ARG A 415 4.01 -10.55 53.84
CA ARG A 415 5.41 -10.22 53.53
C ARG A 415 5.69 -10.20 52.01
N HIS A 416 4.92 -10.95 51.23
CA HIS A 416 5.09 -11.05 49.78
C HIS A 416 4.50 -9.84 49.03
N LEU A 417 3.72 -8.98 49.70
CA LEU A 417 3.18 -7.75 49.10
C LEU A 417 4.26 -6.70 48.78
N LYS A 418 5.44 -6.80 49.40
CA LYS A 418 6.59 -5.90 49.17
C LYS A 418 7.58 -6.43 48.11
N THR A 419 7.24 -7.51 47.41
CA THR A 419 8.10 -8.15 46.41
C THR A 419 7.81 -7.66 44.99
N ARG A 420 8.31 -8.35 43.95
CA ARG A 420 8.06 -8.01 42.54
C ARG A 420 6.56 -7.99 42.25
N ALA A 421 6.13 -7.12 41.33
CA ALA A 421 4.71 -6.86 41.04
C ALA A 421 3.90 -8.15 40.82
N ALA A 422 4.40 -9.08 40.01
CA ALA A 422 3.70 -10.34 39.72
C ALA A 422 3.47 -11.21 40.97
N GLN A 423 4.47 -11.35 41.85
CA GLN A 423 4.30 -12.08 43.13
C GLN A 423 3.31 -11.38 44.05
N ARG A 424 3.36 -10.04 44.12
CA ARG A 424 2.39 -9.26 44.89
C ARG A 424 0.97 -9.49 44.38
N ASP A 425 0.78 -9.47 43.06
CA ASP A 425 -0.54 -9.64 42.45
C ASP A 425 -1.08 -11.06 42.72
N THR A 426 -0.25 -12.10 42.57
CA THR A 426 -0.61 -13.48 42.97
C THR A 426 -1.00 -13.57 44.44
N THR A 427 -0.24 -12.93 45.34
CA THR A 427 -0.55 -12.92 46.77
C THR A 427 -1.83 -12.16 47.08
N VAL A 428 -2.08 -11.00 46.45
CA VAL A 428 -3.33 -10.23 46.65
C VAL A 428 -4.54 -11.05 46.20
N ASP A 429 -4.46 -11.70 45.04
CA ASP A 429 -5.57 -12.52 44.54
C ASP A 429 -5.84 -13.74 45.41
N GLY A 430 -4.80 -14.42 45.88
CA GLY A 430 -4.92 -15.52 46.82
C GLY A 430 -5.57 -15.10 48.15
N LEU A 431 -5.13 -13.97 48.72
CA LEU A 431 -5.71 -13.45 49.97
C LEU A 431 -7.16 -12.98 49.79
N LEU A 432 -7.53 -12.37 48.67
CA LEU A 432 -8.90 -11.93 48.44
C LEU A 432 -9.88 -13.10 48.21
N ARG A 433 -9.42 -14.21 47.63
CA ARG A 433 -10.26 -15.40 47.38
C ARG A 433 -10.46 -16.29 48.60
N CYS A 434 -9.61 -16.15 49.61
CA CYS A 434 -9.63 -17.01 50.78
C CYS A 434 -10.74 -16.61 51.78
N ARG A 435 -11.53 -17.59 52.26
CA ARG A 435 -12.62 -17.33 53.22
C ARG A 435 -12.15 -16.97 54.64
N PHE A 436 -10.91 -17.34 54.99
CA PHE A 436 -10.32 -17.05 56.31
C PHE A 436 -9.66 -15.67 56.38
N THR A 437 -9.83 -14.84 55.35
CA THR A 437 -9.26 -13.50 55.31
C THR A 437 -9.95 -12.58 56.31
N THR A 438 -9.16 -11.96 57.18
CA THR A 438 -9.65 -11.12 58.27
C THR A 438 -9.67 -9.64 57.89
N PRO A 439 -10.39 -8.77 58.62
CA PRO A 439 -10.37 -7.33 58.40
C PRO A 439 -8.96 -6.72 58.45
N GLU A 440 -8.10 -7.23 59.31
CA GLU A 440 -6.70 -6.79 59.43
C GLU A 440 -5.88 -7.15 58.18
N ILE A 441 -6.13 -8.33 57.61
CA ILE A 441 -5.49 -8.77 56.37
C ILE A 441 -5.99 -7.90 55.21
N LEU A 442 -7.30 -7.69 55.08
CA LEU A 442 -7.88 -6.78 54.08
C LEU A 442 -7.29 -5.38 54.18
N GLY A 443 -7.14 -4.86 55.39
CA GLY A 443 -6.55 -3.55 55.66
C GLY A 443 -5.13 -3.38 55.11
N ALA A 444 -4.35 -4.45 55.01
CA ALA A 444 -2.99 -4.45 54.48
C ALA A 444 -2.90 -4.52 52.95
N LEU A 445 -3.99 -4.86 52.25
CA LEU A 445 -4.04 -5.00 50.79
C LEU A 445 -4.22 -3.66 50.07
N PRO A 446 -3.87 -3.55 48.77
CA PRO A 446 -4.13 -2.35 47.99
C PRO A 446 -5.64 -2.07 47.90
N ALA A 447 -6.04 -0.84 48.23
CA ALA A 447 -7.45 -0.45 48.36
C ALA A 447 -8.25 -0.70 47.06
N TYR A 448 -7.65 -0.42 45.89
CA TYR A 448 -8.34 -0.59 44.60
C TYR A 448 -8.73 -2.05 44.33
N ARG A 449 -7.90 -3.02 44.73
CA ARG A 449 -8.19 -4.46 44.56
C ARG A 449 -9.21 -4.96 45.55
N VAL A 450 -9.19 -4.44 46.78
CA VAL A 450 -10.17 -4.79 47.83
C VAL A 450 -11.57 -4.30 47.45
N LEU A 451 -11.68 -3.07 46.95
CA LEU A 451 -12.95 -2.48 46.54
C LEU A 451 -13.56 -3.13 45.28
N GLU A 452 -12.73 -3.69 44.40
CA GLU A 452 -13.17 -4.45 43.22
C GLU A 452 -13.50 -5.92 43.52
N SER A 453 -13.16 -6.42 44.72
CA SER A 453 -13.33 -7.84 45.05
C SER A 453 -14.77 -8.19 45.35
N THR A 454 -15.33 -9.12 44.58
CA THR A 454 -16.66 -9.69 44.84
C THR A 454 -16.67 -10.71 45.97
N GLU A 455 -15.54 -11.38 46.20
CA GLU A 455 -15.42 -12.47 47.18
C GLU A 455 -15.44 -11.98 48.64
N GLN A 456 -15.06 -10.72 48.88
CA GLN A 456 -14.99 -10.11 50.22
C GLN A 456 -16.01 -8.96 50.39
N ALA A 457 -16.97 -8.85 49.48
CA ALA A 457 -17.85 -7.68 49.38
C ALA A 457 -18.64 -7.40 50.68
N GLU A 458 -19.11 -8.43 51.37
CA GLU A 458 -19.87 -8.28 52.61
C GLU A 458 -19.00 -7.73 53.75
N GLN A 459 -17.79 -8.27 53.93
CA GLN A 459 -16.84 -7.81 54.94
C GLN A 459 -16.31 -6.41 54.65
N VAL A 460 -16.04 -6.09 53.38
CA VAL A 460 -15.65 -4.74 52.93
C VAL A 460 -16.78 -3.73 53.20
N ALA A 461 -18.03 -4.09 52.91
CA ALA A 461 -19.18 -3.22 53.17
C ALA A 461 -19.36 -2.94 54.67
N CYS A 462 -19.17 -3.94 55.54
CA CYS A 462 -19.19 -3.73 57.00
C CYS A 462 -18.12 -2.73 57.44
N LEU A 463 -16.87 -2.86 56.96
CA LEU A 463 -15.77 -1.97 57.34
C LEU A 463 -15.97 -0.52 56.85
N VAL A 464 -16.56 -0.36 55.67
CA VAL A 464 -16.95 0.97 55.13
C VAL A 464 -18.09 1.57 55.96
N ALA A 465 -19.12 0.79 56.27
CA ALA A 465 -20.23 1.25 57.09
C ALA A 465 -19.77 1.68 58.50
N GLU A 466 -18.84 0.94 59.10
CA GLU A 466 -18.20 1.30 60.37
C GLU A 466 -17.39 2.60 60.27
N ALA A 467 -16.63 2.80 59.18
CA ALA A 467 -15.86 4.02 58.96
C ALA A 467 -16.73 5.27 58.79
N CYS A 468 -17.83 5.15 58.02
CA CYS A 468 -18.78 6.24 57.80
C CYS A 468 -19.65 6.52 59.03
N GLY A 469 -20.01 5.48 59.79
CA GLY A 469 -20.88 5.58 60.96
C GLY A 469 -22.21 6.28 60.61
N THR A 470 -22.66 7.20 61.47
CA THR A 470 -23.88 7.99 61.25
C THR A 470 -23.62 9.38 60.63
N SER A 471 -22.41 9.65 60.09
CA SER A 471 -22.07 10.96 59.54
C SER A 471 -22.48 11.10 58.08
N GLU A 472 -23.45 11.98 57.80
CA GLU A 472 -23.88 12.26 56.42
C GLU A 472 -22.75 12.82 55.52
N GLU A 473 -21.80 13.55 56.11
CA GLU A 473 -20.65 14.10 55.38
C GLU A 473 -19.68 13.00 54.89
N ARG A 474 -19.45 11.97 55.72
CA ARG A 474 -18.61 10.82 55.34
C ARG A 474 -19.26 9.95 54.27
N TRP A 475 -20.58 9.73 54.35
CA TRP A 475 -21.32 9.03 53.30
C TRP A 475 -21.30 9.79 51.97
N ARG A 476 -21.29 11.14 51.99
CA ARG A 476 -21.13 11.96 50.79
C ARG A 476 -19.71 11.87 50.23
N SER A 477 -18.69 11.95 51.09
CA SER A 477 -17.28 11.78 50.68
C SER A 477 -17.00 10.40 50.10
N LEU A 478 -17.65 9.34 50.59
CA LEU A 478 -17.55 7.99 50.03
C LEU A 478 -18.04 7.94 48.58
N ALA A 479 -19.15 8.59 48.26
CA ALA A 479 -19.69 8.62 46.90
C ALA A 479 -18.71 9.29 45.91
N GLU A 480 -18.07 10.38 46.33
CA GLU A 480 -17.04 11.08 45.54
C GLU A 480 -15.75 10.25 45.40
N ASP A 481 -15.32 9.55 46.46
CA ASP A 481 -14.14 8.70 46.47
C ASP A 481 -14.28 7.41 45.63
N LEU A 482 -15.51 6.94 45.38
CA LEU A 482 -15.77 5.77 44.53
C LEU A 482 -15.74 6.08 43.03
N GLU A 483 -15.91 7.35 42.62
CA GLU A 483 -15.82 7.76 41.21
C GLU A 483 -14.37 7.79 40.71
N THR A 484 -13.39 7.96 41.60
CA THR A 484 -11.95 7.97 41.27
C THR A 484 -11.23 6.85 42.01
N PRO A 485 -10.75 5.78 41.32
CA PRO A 485 -10.17 4.63 42.01
C PRO A 485 -8.94 5.04 42.83
N PRO A 486 -8.77 4.47 44.05
CA PRO A 486 -7.65 4.81 44.90
C PRO A 486 -6.31 4.47 44.24
N THR A 487 -5.27 5.26 44.53
CA THR A 487 -3.94 5.04 43.94
C THR A 487 -3.43 3.63 44.23
N ARG A 488 -2.66 3.04 43.29
CA ARG A 488 -2.13 1.66 43.39
C ARG A 488 -1.27 1.40 44.63
N THR A 489 -0.81 2.45 45.31
CA THR A 489 0.05 2.37 46.51
C THR A 489 -0.71 2.53 47.82
N MET A 490 -1.98 2.94 47.79
CA MET A 490 -2.76 3.14 49.01
C MET A 490 -3.31 1.81 49.52
N THR A 491 -3.10 1.52 50.81
CA THR A 491 -3.68 0.34 51.46
C THR A 491 -5.14 0.60 51.84
N PHE A 492 -5.93 -0.46 51.95
CA PHE A 492 -7.34 -0.36 52.32
C PHE A 492 -7.54 0.27 53.71
N ALA A 493 -6.68 -0.04 54.69
CA ALA A 493 -6.73 0.60 56.00
C ALA A 493 -6.48 2.12 55.93
N ALA A 494 -5.50 2.56 55.12
CA ALA A 494 -5.22 3.98 54.94
C ALA A 494 -6.37 4.71 54.23
N TRP A 495 -7.05 4.04 53.29
CA TRP A 495 -8.24 4.57 52.64
C TRP A 495 -9.43 4.69 53.61
N LEU A 496 -9.67 3.68 54.46
CA LEU A 496 -10.70 3.74 55.51
C LEU A 496 -10.43 4.85 56.53
N GLU A 497 -9.18 5.06 56.94
CA GLU A 497 -8.81 6.17 57.82
C GLU A 497 -9.05 7.53 57.17
N ARG A 498 -8.76 7.68 55.87
CA ARG A 498 -9.07 8.91 55.14
C ARG A 498 -10.56 9.23 55.22
N LEU A 499 -11.43 8.24 54.97
CA LEU A 499 -12.88 8.38 55.10
C LEU A 499 -13.36 8.74 56.51
N ARG A 500 -12.62 8.35 57.56
CA ARG A 500 -12.92 8.71 58.96
C ARG A 500 -12.54 10.15 59.30
N THR A 501 -11.56 10.70 58.59
CA THR A 501 -11.02 12.05 58.83
C THR A 501 -11.65 13.15 57.97
N THR A 502 -12.40 12.77 56.93
CA THR A 502 -13.33 13.67 56.23
C THR A 502 -14.58 13.90 57.07
#